data_AF-D3VLG4-F1
#
_entry.id   AF-D3VLG4-F1
#
_cell.length_a   1.000
_cell.length_b   1.000
_cell.length_c   1.000
_cell.angle_alpha   90.00
_cell.angle_beta   90.00
_cell.angle_gamma   90.00
#
_symmetry.space_group_name_H-M   'P 1'
#
loop_
_entity.id
_entity.type
_entity.pdbx_description
1 polymer ?
#
loop_
_entity_poly.entity_id
_entity_poly.type
_entity_poly.pdbx_seq_one_letter_code
_entity_poly.pdbx_strand_id
1 'polypeptide(L)'
;MDFCVHLRNVDDAVKAKMIAALEDSMDKLGVFMNSMIFDALKGLGGLDAEEENYRTVVLEEIESVFSESGPQADTEAWNIFSRQFDHPYDSIYWEEVNNLASDQKRQFLFKALKGASTDYVSFVGILIRQLADFGDPAVSEAIEPWLRSPAKRSVIPQDTVEVFFAAHEAMGILGLPLPATATSPVDVDETMRACGELAYWACRLSNCELESSPQTLGARTTLLAYSVSASAGALWYSTSRMLSSDGARTHVATSYPNTALAVCRDALTNREAQKTYHEHGLMNDLARIASFSIQVIGQFGYADDLQHLRSLCDEEGLGHEALDAIKKIEDHVRYRK
;
A
#
# COMPACT_ATOMS: atom_id res chain seq x y z
N MET A 1 -6.53 17.32 2.97
CA MET A 1 -6.14 18.41 3.89
C MET A 1 -7.35 18.65 4.77
N ASP A 2 -7.33 18.14 6.00
CA ASP A 2 -8.45 18.31 6.92
C ASP A 2 -8.33 19.69 7.60
N PHE A 3 -9.11 20.65 7.10
CA PHE A 3 -9.12 22.01 7.63
C PHE A 3 -9.75 22.09 9.03
N CYS A 4 -10.48 21.06 9.46
CA CYS A 4 -11.17 21.03 10.75
C CYS A 4 -10.19 20.85 11.92
N VAL A 5 -8.99 20.31 11.67
CA VAL A 5 -7.89 20.27 12.65
C VAL A 5 -7.52 21.67 13.16
N HIS A 6 -7.68 22.71 12.32
CA HIS A 6 -7.42 24.10 12.72
C HIS A 6 -8.60 24.77 13.45
N LEU A 7 -9.77 24.12 13.47
CA LEU A 7 -10.98 24.63 14.14
C LEU A 7 -11.10 24.18 15.60
N ARG A 8 -10.20 23.30 16.08
CA ARG A 8 -10.20 22.84 17.49
C ARG A 8 -9.86 23.94 18.51
N ASN A 9 -9.17 25.00 18.09
CA ASN A 9 -8.71 26.09 18.96
C ASN A 9 -9.60 27.34 18.91
N VAL A 10 -10.81 27.23 18.36
CA VAL A 10 -11.76 28.34 18.26
C VAL A 10 -12.59 28.40 19.55
N ASP A 11 -12.96 29.61 19.98
CA ASP A 11 -13.78 29.86 21.16
C ASP A 11 -15.06 28.99 21.19
N ASP A 12 -15.40 28.45 22.37
CA ASP A 12 -16.51 27.50 22.54
C ASP A 12 -17.85 28.06 22.06
N ALA A 13 -18.10 29.37 22.20
CA ALA A 13 -19.34 29.98 21.74
C ALA A 13 -19.40 30.10 20.22
N VAL A 14 -18.26 30.25 19.55
CA VAL A 14 -18.17 30.21 18.08
C VAL A 14 -18.30 28.78 17.59
N LYS A 15 -17.63 27.84 18.25
CA LYS A 15 -17.70 26.40 17.99
C LYS A 15 -19.15 25.89 18.05
N ALA A 16 -19.89 26.25 19.10
CA ALA A 16 -21.30 25.90 19.25
C ALA A 16 -22.19 26.46 18.12
N LYS A 17 -21.94 27.69 17.66
CA LYS A 17 -22.67 28.27 16.52
C LYS A 17 -22.37 27.55 15.20
N MET A 18 -21.12 27.13 15.01
CA MET A 18 -20.72 26.37 13.82
C MET A 18 -21.38 24.99 13.79
N ILE A 19 -21.39 24.28 14.92
CA ILE A 19 -22.09 22.99 15.06
C ILE A 19 -23.57 23.15 14.73
N ALA A 20 -24.27 24.10 15.37
CA ALA A 20 -25.71 24.31 15.12
C ALA A 20 -26.03 24.67 13.66
N ALA A 21 -25.16 25.42 12.98
CA ALA A 21 -25.35 25.76 11.57
C ALA A 21 -25.14 24.55 10.63
N LEU A 22 -24.18 23.69 10.97
CA LEU A 22 -23.89 22.46 10.22
C LEU A 22 -25.01 21.44 10.39
N GLU A 23 -25.49 21.24 11.62
CA GLU A 23 -26.65 20.39 11.93
C GLU A 23 -27.91 20.85 11.18
N ASP A 24 -28.20 22.16 11.21
CA ASP A 24 -29.34 22.71 10.45
C ASP A 24 -29.14 22.55 8.94
N SER A 25 -27.90 22.43 8.45
CA SER A 25 -27.63 22.25 7.02
C SER A 25 -27.71 20.79 6.56
N MET A 26 -27.77 19.82 7.47
CA MET A 26 -27.89 18.41 7.13
C MET A 26 -29.14 18.14 6.29
N ASP A 27 -29.01 17.25 5.31
CA ASP A 27 -30.06 16.81 4.39
C ASP A 27 -30.63 17.89 3.46
N LYS A 28 -30.14 19.13 3.55
CA LYS A 28 -30.54 20.23 2.67
C LYS A 28 -29.69 20.34 1.39
N LEU A 29 -28.50 19.75 1.38
CA LEU A 29 -27.47 19.98 0.34
C LEU A 29 -27.07 18.73 -0.45
N GLY A 30 -27.70 17.59 -0.18
CA GLY A 30 -27.44 16.31 -0.87
C GLY A 30 -26.27 15.51 -0.29
N VAL A 31 -26.13 14.27 -0.75
CA VAL A 31 -25.26 13.23 -0.13
C VAL A 31 -23.79 13.66 -0.01
N PHE A 32 -23.21 14.24 -1.06
CA PHE A 32 -21.79 14.67 -1.03
C PHE A 32 -21.53 15.79 -0.03
N MET A 33 -22.44 16.77 0.06
CA MET A 33 -22.33 17.86 1.03
C MET A 33 -22.58 17.36 2.45
N ASN A 34 -23.49 16.40 2.63
CA ASN A 34 -23.72 15.76 3.92
C ASN A 34 -22.44 15.07 4.44
N SER A 35 -21.68 14.36 3.60
CA SER A 35 -20.40 13.75 4.00
C SER A 35 -19.41 14.80 4.52
N MET A 36 -19.26 15.93 3.83
CA MET A 36 -18.39 17.03 4.30
C MET A 36 -18.92 17.70 5.58
N ILE A 37 -20.24 17.76 5.76
CA ILE A 37 -20.85 18.25 7.00
C ILE A 37 -20.53 17.32 8.17
N PHE A 38 -20.61 15.99 7.98
CA PHE A 38 -20.22 15.01 8.99
C PHE A 38 -18.74 15.14 9.39
N ASP A 39 -17.84 15.24 8.41
CA ASP A 39 -16.41 15.44 8.68
C ASP A 39 -16.16 16.72 9.49
N ALA A 40 -16.87 17.81 9.16
CA ALA A 40 -16.77 19.06 9.88
C ALA A 40 -17.34 19.00 11.30
N LEU A 41 -18.51 18.38 11.48
CA LEU A 41 -19.13 18.17 12.79
C LEU A 41 -18.21 17.35 13.69
N LYS A 42 -17.64 16.26 13.18
CA LYS A 42 -16.66 15.42 13.87
C LYS A 42 -15.42 16.21 14.28
N GLY A 43 -14.83 16.97 13.35
CA GLY A 43 -13.66 17.80 13.66
C GLY A 43 -13.92 18.87 14.74
N LEU A 44 -15.18 19.31 14.86
CA LEU A 44 -15.67 20.23 15.89
C LEU A 44 -16.17 19.50 17.15
N GLY A 45 -16.12 18.17 17.25
CA GLY A 45 -16.69 17.44 18.39
C GLY A 45 -18.21 17.65 18.55
N GLY A 46 -18.90 17.98 17.46
CA GLY A 46 -20.36 18.09 17.43
C GLY A 46 -21.08 16.74 17.38
N LEU A 47 -20.32 15.64 17.36
CA LEU A 47 -20.85 14.27 17.36
C LEU A 47 -20.43 13.48 18.60
N ASP A 48 -19.66 14.06 19.53
CA ASP A 48 -19.04 13.32 20.64
C ASP A 48 -20.08 12.60 21.53
N ALA A 49 -21.24 13.23 21.76
CA ALA A 49 -22.30 12.65 22.59
C ALA A 49 -23.04 11.53 21.86
N GLU A 50 -23.37 11.72 20.59
CA GLU A 50 -23.98 10.72 19.71
C GLU A 50 -23.07 9.51 19.52
N GLU A 51 -21.78 9.77 19.32
CA GLU A 51 -20.73 8.76 19.17
C GLU A 51 -20.61 7.90 20.43
N GLU A 52 -20.57 8.50 21.63
CA GLU A 52 -20.54 7.74 22.89
C GLU A 52 -21.82 6.93 23.13
N ASN A 53 -22.98 7.48 22.77
CA ASN A 53 -24.25 6.73 22.81
C ASN A 53 -24.26 5.53 21.84
N TYR A 54 -23.51 5.64 20.73
CA TYR A 54 -23.40 4.58 19.73
C TYR A 54 -22.45 3.44 20.17
N ARG A 55 -21.61 3.65 21.19
CA ARG A 55 -20.66 2.63 21.69
C ARG A 55 -21.31 1.30 22.05
N THR A 56 -22.51 1.33 22.63
CA THR A 56 -23.25 0.11 22.98
C THR A 56 -23.58 -0.71 21.73
N VAL A 57 -23.97 -0.06 20.64
CA VAL A 57 -24.27 -0.71 19.35
C VAL A 57 -23.01 -1.36 18.77
N VAL A 58 -21.88 -0.66 18.80
CA VAL A 58 -20.59 -1.19 18.32
C VAL A 58 -20.16 -2.42 19.11
N LEU A 59 -20.32 -2.40 20.44
CA LEU A 59 -20.01 -3.55 21.29
C LEU A 59 -20.90 -4.76 20.96
N GLU A 60 -22.20 -4.54 20.74
CA GLU A 60 -23.13 -5.59 20.32
C GLU A 60 -22.76 -6.18 18.94
N GLU A 61 -22.39 -5.33 17.97
CA GLU A 61 -21.89 -5.77 16.65
C GLU A 61 -20.60 -6.58 16.77
N ILE A 62 -19.67 -6.19 17.64
CA ILE A 62 -18.43 -6.94 17.87
C ILE A 62 -18.72 -8.29 18.54
N GLU A 63 -19.63 -8.34 19.51
CA GLU A 63 -20.02 -9.57 20.19
C GLU A 63 -20.73 -10.57 19.25
N SER A 64 -21.54 -10.09 18.31
CA SER A 64 -22.22 -10.94 17.32
C SER A 64 -21.22 -11.68 16.43
N VAL A 65 -20.15 -11.01 16.00
CA VAL A 65 -19.09 -11.61 15.16
C VAL A 65 -18.42 -12.82 15.81
N PHE A 66 -18.30 -12.83 17.14
CA PHE A 66 -17.72 -13.96 17.88
C PHE A 66 -18.75 -15.05 18.19
N SER A 67 -20.03 -14.69 18.31
CA SER A 67 -21.11 -15.62 18.62
C SER A 67 -21.55 -16.43 17.39
N GLU A 68 -21.38 -15.86 16.19
CA GLU A 68 -21.81 -16.45 14.93
C GLU A 68 -20.66 -17.08 14.12
N SER A 69 -21.00 -18.04 13.28
CA SER A 69 -20.05 -18.74 12.42
C SER A 69 -20.53 -18.76 10.98
N GLY A 70 -19.57 -18.73 10.04
CA GLY A 70 -19.83 -18.80 8.61
C GLY A 70 -19.67 -17.45 7.89
N PRO A 71 -19.93 -17.43 6.57
CA PRO A 71 -19.60 -16.31 5.69
C PRO A 71 -20.26 -14.99 6.07
N GLN A 72 -21.45 -15.04 6.68
CA GLN A 72 -22.14 -13.84 7.14
C GLN A 72 -21.37 -13.15 8.26
N ALA A 73 -21.00 -13.90 9.30
CA ALA A 73 -20.20 -13.37 10.41
C ALA A 73 -18.82 -12.88 9.95
N ASP A 74 -18.23 -13.51 8.93
CA ASP A 74 -16.98 -13.05 8.34
C ASP A 74 -17.17 -11.71 7.59
N THR A 75 -18.28 -11.56 6.86
CA THR A 75 -18.66 -10.30 6.19
C THR A 75 -18.95 -9.18 7.20
N GLU A 76 -19.61 -9.50 8.30
CA GLU A 76 -19.86 -8.54 9.38
C GLU A 76 -18.54 -8.08 10.03
N ALA A 77 -17.60 -9.01 10.28
CA ALA A 77 -16.26 -8.66 10.76
C ALA A 77 -15.54 -7.70 9.80
N TRP A 78 -15.66 -7.93 8.48
CA TRP A 78 -15.12 -7.02 7.47
C TRP A 78 -15.75 -5.62 7.52
N ASN A 79 -17.07 -5.56 7.66
CA ASN A 79 -17.79 -4.28 7.77
C ASN A 79 -17.36 -3.50 9.00
N ILE A 80 -17.24 -4.15 10.16
CA ILE A 80 -16.74 -3.52 11.39
C ILE A 80 -15.29 -3.04 11.19
N PHE A 81 -14.43 -3.88 10.58
CA PHE A 81 -13.04 -3.51 10.35
C PHE A 81 -12.89 -2.27 9.46
N SER A 82 -13.62 -2.21 8.34
CA SER A 82 -13.58 -1.09 7.40
C SER A 82 -14.18 0.20 7.97
N ARG A 83 -15.18 0.11 8.85
CA ARG A 83 -15.76 1.26 9.57
C ARG A 83 -14.79 1.96 10.52
N GLN A 84 -13.66 1.34 10.88
CA GLN A 84 -12.57 2.03 11.60
C GLN A 84 -11.89 3.14 10.75
N PHE A 85 -12.17 3.19 9.45
CA PHE A 85 -11.54 4.14 8.52
C PHE A 85 -12.55 5.01 7.78
N ASP A 86 -13.73 4.47 7.48
CA ASP A 86 -14.73 5.11 6.62
C ASP A 86 -16.12 5.07 7.27
N HIS A 87 -16.23 5.64 8.48
CA HIS A 87 -17.49 5.79 9.22
C HIS A 87 -17.50 7.10 10.02
N PRO A 88 -18.67 7.76 10.18
CA PRO A 88 -18.77 8.96 11.03
C PRO A 88 -18.30 8.77 12.47
N TYR A 89 -18.50 7.56 13.01
CA TYR A 89 -18.11 7.14 14.36
C TYR A 89 -16.93 6.13 14.35
N ASP A 90 -16.00 6.30 13.40
CA ASP A 90 -14.84 5.42 13.24
C ASP A 90 -13.98 5.27 14.50
N SER A 91 -13.96 6.28 15.37
CA SER A 91 -13.09 6.33 16.55
C SER A 91 -13.51 5.29 17.57
N ILE A 92 -14.81 5.08 17.75
CA ILE A 92 -15.37 4.03 18.61
C ILE A 92 -15.07 2.65 18.04
N TYR A 93 -15.27 2.45 16.74
CA TYR A 93 -14.90 1.18 16.09
C TYR A 93 -13.41 0.88 16.31
N TRP A 94 -12.55 1.89 16.14
CA TRP A 94 -11.11 1.75 16.33
C TRP A 94 -10.76 1.45 17.78
N GLU A 95 -11.33 2.17 18.75
CA GLU A 95 -11.10 1.96 20.17
C GLU A 95 -11.49 0.54 20.60
N GLU A 96 -12.72 0.12 20.29
CA GLU A 96 -13.24 -1.16 20.74
C GLU A 96 -12.52 -2.34 20.09
N VAL A 97 -12.21 -2.26 18.80
CA VAL A 97 -11.40 -3.29 18.12
C VAL A 97 -9.96 -3.34 18.69
N ASN A 98 -9.38 -2.21 19.09
CA ASN A 98 -8.06 -2.20 19.71
C ASN A 98 -8.06 -2.68 21.17
N ASN A 99 -9.19 -2.56 21.86
CA ASN A 99 -9.38 -3.05 23.23
C ASN A 99 -9.60 -4.56 23.31
N LEU A 100 -9.89 -5.23 22.19
CA LEU A 100 -10.00 -6.68 22.14
C LEU A 100 -8.73 -7.37 22.68
N ALA A 101 -8.92 -8.43 23.46
CA ALA A 101 -7.80 -9.26 23.90
C ALA A 101 -7.07 -9.86 22.69
N SER A 102 -5.76 -10.10 22.82
CA SER A 102 -4.89 -10.53 21.71
C SER A 102 -5.48 -11.69 20.87
N ASP A 103 -5.99 -12.75 21.51
CA ASP A 103 -6.59 -13.89 20.79
C ASP A 103 -7.91 -13.53 20.10
N GLN A 104 -8.76 -12.73 20.73
CA GLN A 104 -10.02 -12.24 20.14
C GLN A 104 -9.73 -11.33 18.95
N LYS A 105 -8.74 -10.43 19.08
CA LYS A 105 -8.32 -9.56 17.99
C LYS A 105 -7.79 -10.36 16.81
N ARG A 106 -6.95 -11.38 17.04
CA ARG A 106 -6.50 -12.30 15.99
C ARG A 106 -7.67 -12.97 15.28
N GLN A 107 -8.63 -13.50 16.04
CA GLN A 107 -9.82 -14.17 15.49
C GLN A 107 -10.71 -13.20 14.69
N PHE A 108 -10.92 -11.98 15.20
CA PHE A 108 -11.66 -10.92 14.53
C PHE A 108 -11.02 -10.55 13.19
N LEU A 109 -9.71 -10.26 13.18
CA LEU A 109 -8.99 -9.90 11.96
C LEU A 109 -8.98 -11.04 10.94
N PHE A 110 -8.85 -12.28 11.41
CA PHE A 110 -8.94 -13.46 10.55
C PHE A 110 -10.32 -13.57 9.88
N LYS A 111 -11.41 -13.41 10.64
CA LYS A 111 -12.78 -13.37 10.10
C LYS A 111 -12.98 -12.22 9.13
N ALA A 112 -12.52 -11.02 9.48
CA ALA A 112 -12.61 -9.85 8.63
C ALA A 112 -11.90 -10.06 7.29
N LEU A 113 -10.73 -10.72 7.29
CA LEU A 113 -9.99 -10.97 6.05
C LEU A 113 -10.68 -12.01 5.16
N LYS A 114 -11.37 -12.99 5.77
CA LYS A 114 -12.21 -13.95 5.05
C LYS A 114 -13.48 -13.34 4.46
N GLY A 115 -14.05 -12.33 5.12
CA GLY A 115 -15.23 -11.61 4.65
C GLY A 115 -14.94 -10.50 3.64
N ALA A 116 -13.68 -10.08 3.51
CA ALA A 116 -13.27 -9.05 2.58
C ALA A 116 -13.48 -9.49 1.12
N SER A 117 -14.02 -8.59 0.30
CA SER A 117 -14.28 -8.84 -1.13
C SER A 117 -13.12 -8.37 -1.99
N THR A 118 -12.84 -9.08 -3.08
CA THR A 118 -11.87 -8.64 -4.09
C THR A 118 -12.33 -7.44 -4.91
N ASP A 119 -13.62 -7.06 -4.82
CA ASP A 119 -14.19 -5.91 -5.53
C ASP A 119 -13.93 -4.58 -4.78
N TYR A 120 -13.78 -4.64 -3.45
CA TYR A 120 -13.47 -3.49 -2.61
C TYR A 120 -12.28 -3.82 -1.70
N VAL A 121 -11.10 -3.41 -2.15
CA VAL A 121 -9.81 -3.80 -1.58
C VAL A 121 -9.21 -2.78 -0.62
N SER A 122 -9.88 -1.63 -0.42
CA SER A 122 -9.40 -0.59 0.50
C SER A 122 -9.23 -1.18 1.90
N PHE A 123 -8.14 -0.80 2.57
CA PHE A 123 -7.77 -1.24 3.92
C PHE A 123 -7.40 -2.72 4.08
N VAL A 124 -7.61 -3.59 3.07
CA VAL A 124 -7.24 -5.01 3.14
C VAL A 124 -5.71 -5.17 3.35
N GLY A 125 -4.90 -4.29 2.77
CA GLY A 125 -3.45 -4.29 2.98
C GLY A 125 -3.04 -4.05 4.44
N ILE A 126 -3.80 -3.23 5.18
CA ILE A 126 -3.62 -3.00 6.62
C ILE A 126 -4.01 -4.25 7.40
N LEU A 127 -5.15 -4.85 7.05
CA LEU A 127 -5.68 -6.05 7.69
C LEU A 127 -4.70 -7.23 7.59
N ILE A 128 -4.15 -7.49 6.41
CA ILE A 128 -3.17 -8.56 6.19
C ILE A 128 -1.93 -8.36 7.07
N ARG A 129 -1.42 -7.13 7.16
CA ARG A 129 -0.23 -6.81 7.98
C ARG A 129 -0.49 -7.03 9.47
N GLN A 130 -1.59 -6.48 9.99
CA GLN A 130 -1.98 -6.67 11.39
C GLN A 130 -2.17 -8.15 11.73
N LEU A 131 -2.72 -8.94 10.81
CA LEU A 131 -2.89 -10.37 11.01
C LEU A 131 -1.55 -11.13 11.00
N ALA A 132 -0.63 -10.76 10.13
CA ALA A 132 0.72 -11.34 10.05
C ALA A 132 1.56 -11.05 11.31
N ASP A 133 1.38 -9.89 11.94
CA ASP A 133 2.10 -9.50 13.17
C ASP A 133 1.85 -10.43 14.36
N PHE A 134 0.76 -11.21 14.35
CA PHE A 134 0.51 -12.25 15.36
C PHE A 134 1.45 -13.45 15.21
N GLY A 135 2.10 -13.63 14.06
CA GLY A 135 3.02 -14.74 13.81
C GLY A 135 2.33 -16.12 13.78
N ASP A 136 1.01 -16.18 13.61
CA ASP A 136 0.24 -17.43 13.59
C ASP A 136 0.07 -17.95 12.15
N PRO A 137 0.72 -19.07 11.76
CA PRO A 137 0.61 -19.62 10.41
C PRO A 137 -0.80 -20.14 10.07
N ALA A 138 -1.68 -20.35 11.06
CA ALA A 138 -3.04 -20.84 10.83
C ALA A 138 -3.92 -19.87 10.05
N VAL A 139 -3.47 -18.61 9.88
CA VAL A 139 -4.18 -17.58 9.13
C VAL A 139 -4.00 -17.67 7.61
N SER A 140 -3.22 -18.65 7.12
CA SER A 140 -2.85 -18.75 5.70
C SER A 140 -4.05 -18.78 4.76
N GLU A 141 -5.12 -19.49 5.12
CA GLU A 141 -6.32 -19.63 4.28
C GLU A 141 -6.99 -18.28 3.97
N ALA A 142 -6.86 -17.30 4.85
CA ALA A 142 -7.41 -15.96 4.66
C ALA A 142 -6.50 -15.08 3.79
N ILE A 143 -5.18 -15.34 3.78
CA ILE A 143 -4.19 -14.57 3.03
C ILE A 143 -4.05 -15.07 1.58
N GLU A 144 -4.11 -16.38 1.36
CA GLU A 144 -3.89 -17.02 0.06
C GLU A 144 -4.68 -16.41 -1.12
N PRO A 145 -5.97 -16.02 -0.99
CA PRO A 145 -6.72 -15.40 -2.08
C PRO A 145 -6.07 -14.11 -2.63
N TRP A 146 -5.33 -13.40 -1.77
CA TRP A 146 -4.70 -12.11 -2.06
C TRP A 146 -3.32 -12.23 -2.71
N LEU A 147 -2.80 -13.45 -2.87
CA LEU A 147 -1.58 -13.72 -3.64
C LEU A 147 -1.79 -13.67 -5.16
N ARG A 148 -3.05 -13.60 -5.61
CA ARG A 148 -3.40 -13.45 -7.03
C ARG A 148 -2.95 -12.10 -7.54
N SER A 149 -2.48 -12.06 -8.80
CA SER A 149 -2.04 -10.82 -9.44
C SER A 149 -3.14 -9.75 -9.38
N PRO A 150 -2.79 -8.47 -9.12
CA PRO A 150 -3.78 -7.40 -8.97
C PRO A 150 -4.68 -7.26 -10.20
N ALA A 151 -5.94 -6.87 -10.02
CA ALA A 151 -6.80 -6.57 -11.15
C ALA A 151 -6.22 -5.42 -11.99
N LYS A 152 -6.04 -5.66 -13.30
CA LYS A 152 -5.49 -4.65 -14.24
C LYS A 152 -6.39 -3.44 -14.40
N ARG A 153 -7.71 -3.64 -14.22
CA ARG A 153 -8.74 -2.60 -14.20
C ARG A 153 -9.31 -2.54 -12.79
N SER A 154 -8.99 -1.46 -12.10
CA SER A 154 -9.52 -1.15 -10.76
C SER A 154 -9.83 0.33 -10.69
N VAL A 155 -10.87 0.69 -9.93
CA VAL A 155 -11.16 2.09 -9.60
C VAL A 155 -10.09 2.64 -8.65
N ILE A 156 -9.44 1.76 -7.88
CA ILE A 156 -8.39 2.08 -6.91
C ILE A 156 -7.19 1.15 -7.17
N PRO A 157 -6.40 1.40 -8.23
CA PRO A 157 -5.30 0.53 -8.64
C PRO A 157 -4.16 0.45 -7.61
N GLN A 158 -3.99 1.49 -6.79
CA GLN A 158 -2.96 1.52 -5.74
C GLN A 158 -3.26 0.44 -4.69
N ASP A 159 -4.49 0.38 -4.19
CA ASP A 159 -4.90 -0.56 -3.14
C ASP A 159 -4.80 -2.02 -3.62
N THR A 160 -5.11 -2.31 -4.89
CA THR A 160 -5.00 -3.68 -5.41
C THR A 160 -3.54 -4.15 -5.47
N VAL A 161 -2.63 -3.25 -5.84
CA VAL A 161 -1.18 -3.50 -5.75
C VAL A 161 -0.74 -3.59 -4.29
N GLU A 162 -1.27 -2.76 -3.40
CA GLU A 162 -0.97 -2.80 -1.97
C GLU A 162 -1.19 -4.18 -1.39
N VAL A 163 -2.39 -4.70 -1.61
CA VAL A 163 -2.88 -5.96 -1.05
C VAL A 163 -2.05 -7.14 -1.55
N PHE A 164 -1.70 -7.14 -2.84
CA PHE A 164 -0.85 -8.16 -3.43
C PHE A 164 0.53 -8.23 -2.75
N PHE A 165 1.19 -7.09 -2.55
CA PHE A 165 2.48 -7.07 -1.86
C PHE A 165 2.34 -7.41 -0.36
N ALA A 166 1.31 -6.90 0.31
CA ALA A 166 1.05 -7.22 1.72
C ALA A 166 0.88 -8.74 1.93
N ALA A 167 0.18 -9.42 1.01
CA ALA A 167 0.00 -10.87 1.07
C ALA A 167 1.34 -11.60 0.91
N HIS A 168 2.19 -11.20 -0.05
CA HIS A 168 3.50 -11.82 -0.24
C HIS A 168 4.43 -11.60 0.96
N GLU A 169 4.48 -10.38 1.49
CA GLU A 169 5.25 -10.05 2.69
C GLU A 169 4.77 -10.88 3.89
N ALA A 170 3.45 -10.96 4.11
CA ALA A 170 2.85 -11.73 5.19
C ALA A 170 3.19 -13.22 5.10
N MET A 171 3.11 -13.83 3.91
CA MET A 171 3.52 -15.22 3.72
C MET A 171 5.00 -15.42 4.08
N GLY A 172 5.87 -14.45 3.78
CA GLY A 172 7.29 -14.47 4.11
C GLY A 172 7.54 -14.36 5.61
N ILE A 173 6.86 -13.42 6.28
CA ILE A 173 6.90 -13.20 7.74
C ILE A 173 6.45 -14.46 8.48
N LEU A 174 5.36 -15.08 8.04
CA LEU A 174 4.80 -16.30 8.64
C LEU A 174 5.57 -17.58 8.27
N GLY A 175 6.59 -17.48 7.40
CA GLY A 175 7.39 -18.62 6.95
C GLY A 175 6.61 -19.64 6.10
N LEU A 176 5.46 -19.25 5.58
CA LEU A 176 4.56 -20.08 4.77
C LEU A 176 5.09 -20.22 3.34
N PRO A 177 4.90 -21.36 2.66
CA PRO A 177 5.29 -21.50 1.27
C PRO A 177 4.37 -20.69 0.35
N LEU A 178 4.92 -20.10 -0.72
CA LEU A 178 4.10 -19.56 -1.80
C LEU A 178 3.49 -20.71 -2.62
N PRO A 179 2.23 -20.57 -3.09
CA PRO A 179 1.61 -21.54 -3.97
C PRO A 179 2.35 -21.62 -5.31
N ALA A 180 2.44 -22.83 -5.86
CA ALA A 180 3.02 -23.03 -7.19
C ALA A 180 2.19 -22.25 -8.22
N THR A 181 2.82 -21.30 -8.91
CA THR A 181 2.13 -20.44 -9.88
C THR A 181 2.58 -20.80 -11.29
N ALA A 182 1.64 -20.87 -12.24
CA ALA A 182 1.97 -21.04 -13.65
C ALA A 182 2.60 -19.75 -14.22
N THR A 183 3.55 -19.91 -15.13
CA THR A 183 4.13 -18.79 -15.90
C THR A 183 3.05 -18.11 -16.72
N SER A 184 3.07 -16.77 -16.76
CA SER A 184 2.19 -15.98 -17.62
C SER A 184 2.89 -15.68 -18.95
N PRO A 185 2.17 -15.75 -20.09
CA PRO A 185 2.71 -15.27 -21.36
C PRO A 185 2.76 -13.73 -21.45
N VAL A 186 2.27 -13.02 -20.43
CA VAL A 186 2.18 -11.56 -20.41
C VAL A 186 3.30 -10.98 -19.54
N ASP A 187 4.22 -10.24 -20.15
CA ASP A 187 5.43 -9.67 -19.50
C ASP A 187 5.13 -8.93 -18.19
N VAL A 188 4.08 -8.09 -18.16
CA VAL A 188 3.73 -7.28 -16.98
C VAL A 188 3.22 -8.14 -15.82
N ASP A 189 2.58 -9.28 -16.11
CA ASP A 189 2.11 -10.21 -15.08
C ASP A 189 3.29 -11.00 -14.50
N GLU A 190 4.22 -11.39 -15.37
CA GLU A 190 5.43 -12.13 -14.99
C GLU A 190 6.35 -11.28 -14.11
N THR A 191 6.57 -10.02 -14.48
CA THR A 191 7.40 -9.09 -13.71
C THR A 191 6.75 -8.64 -12.40
N MET A 192 5.43 -8.45 -12.36
CA MET A 192 4.71 -8.17 -11.11
C MET A 192 4.80 -9.35 -10.14
N ARG A 193 4.64 -10.59 -10.64
CA ARG A 193 4.80 -11.79 -9.82
C ARG A 193 6.21 -11.95 -9.28
N ALA A 194 7.21 -11.72 -10.13
CA ALA A 194 8.60 -11.73 -9.70
C ALA A 194 8.85 -10.70 -8.59
N CYS A 195 8.28 -9.50 -8.67
CA CYS A 195 8.37 -8.52 -7.58
C CYS A 195 7.70 -9.02 -6.28
N GLY A 196 6.53 -9.65 -6.37
CA GLY A 196 5.85 -10.27 -5.22
C GLY A 196 6.71 -11.37 -4.57
N GLU A 197 7.29 -12.26 -5.38
CA GLU A 197 8.20 -13.31 -4.90
C GLU A 197 9.44 -12.74 -4.22
N LEU A 198 10.01 -11.66 -4.77
CA LEU A 198 11.15 -10.98 -4.14
C LEU A 198 10.78 -10.32 -2.81
N ALA A 199 9.58 -9.71 -2.70
CA ALA A 199 9.08 -9.16 -1.44
C ALA A 199 8.91 -10.26 -0.37
N TYR A 200 8.33 -11.39 -0.76
CA TYR A 200 8.23 -12.59 0.08
C TYR A 200 9.59 -13.05 0.62
N TRP A 201 10.58 -13.21 -0.26
CA TRP A 201 11.91 -13.67 0.16
C TRP A 201 12.65 -12.64 1.00
N ALA A 202 12.43 -11.34 0.76
CA ALA A 202 13.06 -10.30 1.55
C ALA A 202 12.57 -10.29 3.00
N CYS A 203 11.28 -10.62 3.24
CA CYS A 203 10.77 -10.86 4.58
C CYS A 203 11.28 -12.18 5.18
N ARG A 204 11.26 -13.27 4.39
CA ARG A 204 11.64 -14.61 4.86
C ARG A 204 13.13 -14.76 5.17
N LEU A 205 13.98 -14.02 4.48
CA LEU A 205 15.44 -14.07 4.56
C LEU A 205 16.05 -12.76 5.08
N SER A 206 15.34 -12.04 5.96
CA SER A 206 15.70 -10.69 6.41
C SER A 206 17.12 -10.52 6.99
N ASN A 207 17.80 -11.62 7.36
CA ASN A 207 19.17 -11.64 7.88
C ASN A 207 20.21 -12.20 6.88
N CYS A 208 19.86 -12.40 5.62
CA CYS A 208 20.74 -12.99 4.60
C CYS A 208 21.02 -12.01 3.46
N GLU A 209 22.11 -12.26 2.72
CA GLU A 209 22.38 -11.53 1.48
C GLU A 209 21.38 -11.93 0.39
N LEU A 210 20.36 -11.09 0.17
CA LEU A 210 19.26 -11.37 -0.73
C LEU A 210 19.67 -11.49 -2.21
N GLU A 211 20.67 -10.69 -2.64
CA GLU A 211 21.19 -10.65 -4.01
C GLU A 211 22.14 -11.81 -4.34
N SER A 212 22.65 -12.56 -3.36
CA SER A 212 23.45 -13.76 -3.62
C SER A 212 22.65 -15.04 -3.38
N SER A 213 21.44 -14.92 -2.83
CA SER A 213 20.55 -16.02 -2.51
C SER A 213 20.09 -16.82 -3.75
N PRO A 214 20.26 -18.15 -3.76
CA PRO A 214 19.69 -19.02 -4.79
C PRO A 214 18.16 -18.98 -4.85
N GLN A 215 17.50 -18.75 -3.72
CA GLN A 215 16.03 -18.70 -3.61
C GLN A 215 15.44 -17.54 -4.41
N THR A 216 16.18 -16.43 -4.55
CA THR A 216 15.73 -15.22 -5.25
C THR A 216 16.15 -15.21 -6.71
N LEU A 217 16.99 -16.16 -7.14
CA LEU A 217 17.61 -16.16 -8.47
C LEU A 217 16.58 -16.21 -9.59
N GLY A 218 15.52 -17.03 -9.44
CA GLY A 218 14.46 -17.16 -10.45
C GLY A 218 13.78 -15.82 -10.73
N ALA A 219 13.21 -15.21 -9.68
CA ALA A 219 12.54 -13.92 -9.79
C ALA A 219 13.48 -12.79 -10.27
N ARG A 220 14.74 -12.74 -9.82
CA ARG A 220 15.71 -11.75 -10.33
C ARG A 220 16.03 -11.96 -11.80
N THR A 221 16.21 -13.20 -12.23
CA THR A 221 16.45 -13.53 -13.65
C THR A 221 15.27 -13.10 -14.50
N THR A 222 14.04 -13.32 -14.03
CA THR A 222 12.83 -12.81 -14.68
C THR A 222 12.85 -11.29 -14.82
N LEU A 223 13.15 -10.55 -13.75
CA LEU A 223 13.21 -9.09 -13.83
C LEU A 223 14.29 -8.61 -14.81
N LEU A 224 15.45 -9.26 -14.86
CA LEU A 224 16.50 -8.93 -15.82
C LEU A 224 16.12 -9.28 -17.26
N ALA A 225 15.39 -10.37 -17.49
CA ALA A 225 14.93 -10.78 -18.83
C ALA A 225 13.94 -9.79 -19.44
N TYR A 226 13.14 -9.10 -18.60
CA TYR A 226 12.15 -8.10 -19.01
C TYR A 226 12.55 -6.66 -18.67
N SER A 227 13.84 -6.39 -18.42
CA SER A 227 14.36 -5.07 -18.05
C SER A 227 14.06 -3.99 -19.09
N VAL A 228 14.14 -4.37 -20.37
CA VAL A 228 13.91 -3.48 -21.52
C VAL A 228 12.43 -3.15 -21.76
N SER A 229 11.49 -3.80 -21.07
CA SER A 229 10.05 -3.68 -21.37
C SER A 229 9.11 -3.52 -20.17
N ALA A 230 9.21 -4.29 -19.09
CA ALA A 230 8.15 -4.33 -18.08
C ALA A 230 8.65 -4.24 -16.62
N SER A 231 9.89 -4.63 -16.37
CA SER A 231 10.39 -4.79 -14.99
C SER A 231 10.48 -3.47 -14.22
N ALA A 232 10.83 -2.36 -14.87
CA ALA A 232 10.90 -1.07 -14.19
C ALA A 232 9.51 -0.58 -13.77
N GLY A 233 8.47 -0.87 -14.57
CA GLY A 233 7.08 -0.64 -14.18
C GLY A 233 6.69 -1.43 -12.94
N ALA A 234 6.98 -2.73 -12.90
CA ALA A 234 6.69 -3.57 -11.73
C ALA A 234 7.45 -3.11 -10.47
N LEU A 235 8.73 -2.76 -10.60
CA LEU A 235 9.52 -2.21 -9.50
C LEU A 235 8.97 -0.88 -9.01
N TRP A 236 8.52 0.00 -9.91
CA TRP A 236 7.88 1.26 -9.53
C TRP A 236 6.60 1.02 -8.71
N TYR A 237 5.76 0.07 -9.12
CA TYR A 237 4.57 -0.31 -8.35
C TYR A 237 4.91 -0.90 -6.98
N SER A 238 6.01 -1.65 -6.86
CA SER A 238 6.50 -2.17 -5.56
C SER A 238 7.02 -1.10 -4.60
N THR A 239 7.27 0.12 -5.09
CA THR A 239 7.95 1.20 -4.35
C THR A 239 7.12 2.48 -4.20
N SER A 240 5.98 2.59 -4.87
CA SER A 240 5.16 3.82 -4.88
C SER A 240 4.75 4.25 -3.47
N ARG A 241 5.15 5.48 -3.10
CA ARG A 241 4.98 6.14 -1.79
C ARG A 241 3.53 6.31 -1.31
N MET A 242 2.53 6.04 -2.15
CA MET A 242 1.12 6.02 -1.68
C MET A 242 0.80 4.82 -0.79
N LEU A 243 1.71 3.84 -0.68
CA LEU A 243 1.45 2.53 -0.08
C LEU A 243 2.08 2.33 1.32
N SER A 244 2.74 3.34 1.88
CA SER A 244 3.22 3.37 3.28
C SER A 244 3.92 4.71 3.53
N SER A 245 3.42 5.48 4.50
CA SER A 245 4.12 6.65 5.05
C SER A 245 5.01 6.29 6.24
N ASP A 246 4.93 5.05 6.73
CA ASP A 246 5.61 4.58 7.95
C ASP A 246 7.00 3.98 7.69
N GLY A 247 7.41 3.82 6.43
CA GLY A 247 8.73 3.26 6.08
C GLY A 247 8.89 1.78 6.44
N ALA A 248 7.79 1.10 6.80
CA ALA A 248 7.81 -0.30 7.26
C ALA A 248 7.84 -1.32 6.12
N ARG A 249 7.62 -0.92 4.86
CA ARG A 249 7.59 -1.84 3.72
C ARG A 249 8.97 -2.21 3.20
N THR A 250 9.07 -3.46 2.74
CA THR A 250 10.27 -3.99 2.12
C THR A 250 10.31 -3.56 0.67
N HIS A 251 10.92 -2.40 0.40
CA HIS A 251 11.08 -1.92 -0.96
C HIS A 251 11.93 -2.91 -1.77
N VAL A 252 11.35 -3.59 -2.75
CA VAL A 252 12.07 -4.56 -3.60
C VAL A 252 13.33 -3.93 -4.20
N ALA A 253 13.26 -2.67 -4.64
CA ALA A 253 14.42 -1.95 -5.15
C ALA A 253 15.53 -1.71 -4.10
N THR A 254 15.18 -1.58 -2.82
CA THR A 254 16.16 -1.41 -1.72
C THR A 254 16.72 -2.76 -1.27
N SER A 255 15.89 -3.80 -1.25
CA SER A 255 16.31 -5.16 -0.90
C SER A 255 17.16 -5.83 -1.98
N TYR A 256 16.96 -5.45 -3.24
CA TYR A 256 17.66 -5.98 -4.41
C TYR A 256 18.26 -4.84 -5.25
N PRO A 257 19.23 -4.09 -4.70
CA PRO A 257 19.72 -2.86 -5.31
C PRO A 257 20.48 -3.10 -6.63
N ASN A 258 21.19 -4.23 -6.77
CA ASN A 258 21.94 -4.52 -7.99
C ASN A 258 21.00 -4.88 -9.14
N THR A 259 19.99 -5.72 -8.84
CA THR A 259 18.96 -6.10 -9.79
C THR A 259 18.13 -4.87 -10.22
N ALA A 260 17.70 -4.06 -9.25
CA ALA A 260 16.94 -2.85 -9.54
C ALA A 260 17.74 -1.83 -10.35
N LEU A 261 19.02 -1.63 -10.04
CA LEU A 261 19.90 -0.74 -10.80
C LEU A 261 20.04 -1.19 -12.25
N ALA A 262 20.28 -2.48 -12.50
CA ALA A 262 20.37 -3.03 -13.85
C ALA A 262 19.07 -2.81 -14.65
N VAL A 263 17.92 -3.14 -14.04
CA VAL A 263 16.61 -2.92 -14.65
C VAL A 263 16.37 -1.45 -15.00
N CYS A 264 16.68 -0.53 -14.08
CA CYS A 264 16.43 0.90 -14.28
C CYS A 264 17.33 1.51 -15.36
N ARG A 265 18.56 1.02 -15.53
CA ARG A 265 19.44 1.43 -16.64
C ARG A 265 18.89 1.03 -18.00
N ASP A 266 18.46 -0.22 -18.12
CA ASP A 266 17.86 -0.72 -19.36
C ASP A 266 16.56 0.01 -19.68
N ALA A 267 15.75 0.32 -18.66
CA ALA A 267 14.51 1.05 -18.82
C ALA A 267 14.71 2.49 -19.30
N LEU A 268 15.72 3.22 -18.80
CA LEU A 268 16.05 4.56 -19.30
C LEU A 268 16.61 4.55 -20.72
N THR A 269 17.28 3.47 -21.11
CA THR A 269 17.72 3.31 -22.50
C THR A 269 16.53 3.01 -23.43
N ASN A 270 15.52 2.29 -22.93
CA ASN A 270 14.38 1.78 -23.71
C ASN A 270 13.03 2.37 -23.25
N ARG A 271 12.98 3.68 -23.00
CA ARG A 271 11.81 4.35 -22.37
C ARG A 271 10.49 4.08 -23.09
N GLU A 272 10.50 4.13 -24.42
CA GLU A 272 9.29 3.96 -25.24
C GLU A 272 8.78 2.51 -25.27
N ALA A 273 9.64 1.53 -24.94
CA ALA A 273 9.27 0.12 -24.87
C ALA A 273 8.72 -0.28 -23.50
N GLN A 274 8.77 0.63 -22.52
CA GLN A 274 8.30 0.34 -21.17
C GLN A 274 6.78 0.15 -21.14
N LYS A 275 6.35 -0.79 -20.29
CA LYS A 275 4.96 -1.20 -20.10
C LYS A 275 4.58 -1.01 -18.64
N THR A 276 3.32 -0.69 -18.44
CA THR A 276 2.71 -0.50 -17.13
C THR A 276 1.78 -1.67 -16.83
N TYR A 277 1.66 -2.01 -15.55
CA TYR A 277 0.79 -3.10 -15.13
C TYR A 277 -0.69 -2.81 -15.39
N HIS A 278 -1.13 -1.57 -15.15
CA HIS A 278 -2.50 -1.12 -15.42
C HIS A 278 -2.69 -0.68 -16.88
N GLU A 279 -3.81 -1.06 -17.48
CA GLU A 279 -4.13 -0.84 -18.90
C GLU A 279 -4.49 0.62 -19.22
N HIS A 280 -5.00 1.38 -18.25
CA HIS A 280 -5.49 2.75 -18.44
C HIS A 280 -5.11 3.62 -17.24
N GLY A 281 -3.85 4.07 -17.18
CA GLY A 281 -3.44 5.10 -16.23
C GLY A 281 -4.09 6.44 -16.57
N LEU A 282 -4.66 7.12 -15.57
CA LEU A 282 -5.06 8.54 -15.68
C LEU A 282 -3.84 9.48 -15.81
N MET A 283 -2.62 8.95 -15.71
CA MET A 283 -1.34 9.66 -15.57
C MET A 283 -0.33 9.18 -16.63
N ASN A 284 0.67 10.02 -16.94
CA ASN A 284 1.77 9.65 -17.83
C ASN A 284 2.74 8.67 -17.12
N ASP A 285 2.36 7.40 -17.08
CA ASP A 285 3.07 6.37 -16.34
C ASP A 285 4.50 6.12 -16.87
N LEU A 286 4.76 6.35 -18.16
CA LEU A 286 6.11 6.23 -18.73
C LEU A 286 7.07 7.28 -18.14
N ALA A 287 6.61 8.52 -17.99
CA ALA A 287 7.40 9.56 -17.34
C ALA A 287 7.67 9.23 -15.86
N ARG A 288 6.70 8.62 -15.17
CA ARG A 288 6.87 8.15 -13.79
C ARG A 288 7.87 7.01 -13.67
N ILE A 289 7.83 6.03 -14.58
CA ILE A 289 8.82 4.95 -14.65
C ILE A 289 10.21 5.51 -14.90
N ALA A 290 10.34 6.50 -15.78
CA ALA A 290 11.62 7.17 -16.05
C ALA A 290 12.13 7.93 -14.81
N SER A 291 11.28 8.75 -14.18
CA SER A 291 11.61 9.45 -12.93
C SER A 291 12.01 8.48 -11.81
N PHE A 292 11.26 7.39 -11.63
CA PHE A 292 11.62 6.30 -10.71
C PHE A 292 12.98 5.69 -11.03
N SER A 293 13.24 5.38 -12.30
CA SER A 293 14.51 4.77 -12.72
C SER A 293 15.70 5.69 -12.44
N ILE A 294 15.55 6.99 -12.68
CA ILE A 294 16.55 8.01 -12.31
C ILE A 294 16.79 8.04 -10.80
N GLN A 295 15.72 7.96 -9.99
CA GLN A 295 15.85 7.94 -8.53
C GLN A 295 16.60 6.70 -8.02
N VAL A 296 16.32 5.51 -8.58
CA VAL A 296 17.03 4.27 -8.25
C VAL A 296 18.50 4.36 -8.64
N ILE A 297 18.81 4.87 -9.84
CA ILE A 297 20.20 5.08 -10.28
C ILE A 297 20.90 6.10 -9.38
N GLY A 298 20.23 7.19 -8.99
CA GLY A 298 20.79 8.16 -8.05
C GLY A 298 21.10 7.57 -6.67
N GLN A 299 20.32 6.59 -6.22
CA GLN A 299 20.48 5.95 -4.92
C GLN A 299 21.57 4.86 -4.92
N PHE A 300 21.65 4.03 -5.96
CA PHE A 300 22.51 2.84 -5.99
C PHE A 300 23.59 2.85 -7.09
N GLY A 301 23.53 3.82 -8.00
CA GLY A 301 24.46 3.96 -9.11
C GLY A 301 25.85 4.44 -8.71
N TYR A 302 26.70 4.57 -9.72
CA TYR A 302 28.11 4.90 -9.59
C TYR A 302 28.56 5.87 -10.70
N ALA A 303 29.85 6.22 -10.70
CA ALA A 303 30.39 7.27 -11.56
C ALA A 303 30.09 7.10 -13.07
N ASP A 304 30.01 5.85 -13.55
CA ASP A 304 29.72 5.56 -14.95
C ASP A 304 28.30 5.97 -15.37
N ASP A 305 27.36 6.08 -14.42
CA ASP A 305 25.98 6.54 -14.70
C ASP A 305 25.90 8.05 -14.94
N LEU A 306 26.89 8.83 -14.47
CA LEU A 306 26.85 10.29 -14.50
C LEU A 306 26.73 10.84 -15.93
N GLN A 307 27.38 10.21 -16.90
CA GLN A 307 27.30 10.67 -18.29
C GLN A 307 25.86 10.54 -18.82
N HIS A 308 25.21 9.41 -18.56
CA HIS A 308 23.84 9.18 -18.99
C HIS A 308 22.87 10.12 -18.27
N LEU A 309 23.00 10.29 -16.94
CA LEU A 309 22.17 11.22 -16.18
C LEU A 309 22.31 12.67 -16.64
N ARG A 310 23.53 13.12 -16.97
CA ARG A 310 23.77 14.48 -17.49
C ARG A 310 23.06 14.73 -18.82
N SER A 311 22.92 13.70 -19.66
CA SER A 311 22.18 13.83 -20.92
C SER A 311 20.67 14.03 -20.71
N LEU A 312 20.14 13.66 -19.54
CA LEU A 312 18.72 13.82 -19.18
C LEU A 312 18.43 15.15 -18.46
N CYS A 313 19.46 15.93 -18.10
CA CYS A 313 19.27 17.20 -17.40
C CYS A 313 18.49 18.25 -18.20
N ASP A 314 18.61 18.20 -19.53
CA ASP A 314 17.94 19.14 -20.45
C ASP A 314 16.54 18.64 -20.89
N GLU A 315 16.13 17.45 -20.45
CA GLU A 315 14.82 16.91 -20.81
C GLU A 315 13.70 17.45 -19.89
N GLU A 316 12.65 17.95 -20.53
CA GLU A 316 11.47 18.47 -19.85
C GLU A 316 10.78 17.37 -19.03
N GLY A 317 10.66 17.60 -17.72
CA GLY A 317 10.02 16.68 -16.77
C GLY A 317 10.94 15.64 -16.12
N LEU A 318 12.24 15.57 -16.48
CA LEU A 318 13.21 14.66 -15.85
C LEU A 318 14.47 15.38 -15.31
N GLY A 319 14.71 16.62 -15.75
CA GLY A 319 15.94 17.34 -15.41
C GLY A 319 16.15 17.55 -13.90
N HIS A 320 15.07 17.77 -13.13
CA HIS A 320 15.17 17.95 -11.68
C HIS A 320 15.66 16.66 -10.99
N GLU A 321 15.03 15.53 -11.31
CA GLU A 321 15.40 14.23 -10.77
C GLU A 321 16.80 13.79 -11.22
N ALA A 322 17.17 14.09 -12.46
CA ALA A 322 18.51 13.80 -12.99
C ALA A 322 19.60 14.55 -12.22
N LEU A 323 19.39 15.85 -11.95
CA LEU A 323 20.32 16.66 -11.15
C LEU A 323 20.43 16.15 -9.72
N ASP A 324 19.33 15.76 -9.09
CA ASP A 324 19.36 15.22 -7.73
C ASP A 324 20.01 13.84 -7.66
N ALA A 325 19.83 12.99 -8.67
CA ALA A 325 20.53 11.72 -8.80
C ALA A 325 22.06 11.92 -8.96
N ILE A 326 22.47 12.88 -9.80
CA ILE A 326 23.89 13.24 -9.99
C ILE A 326 24.52 13.67 -8.66
N LYS A 327 23.86 14.57 -7.91
CA LYS A 327 24.36 15.03 -6.60
C LYS A 327 24.59 13.86 -5.65
N LYS A 328 23.62 12.94 -5.53
CA LYS A 328 23.74 11.76 -4.68
C LYS A 328 24.95 10.90 -5.06
N ILE A 329 25.13 10.60 -6.35
CA ILE A 329 26.27 9.80 -6.81
C ILE A 329 27.59 10.52 -6.54
N GLU A 330 27.69 11.81 -6.85
CA GLU A 330 28.91 12.60 -6.63
C GLU A 330 29.28 12.67 -5.14
N ASP A 331 28.28 12.81 -4.24
CA ASP A 331 28.50 12.76 -2.80
C ASP A 331 29.03 11.39 -2.36
N HIS A 332 28.39 10.28 -2.77
CA HIS A 332 28.86 8.93 -2.44
C HIS A 332 30.29 8.65 -2.92
N VAL A 333 30.64 9.10 -4.13
CA VAL A 333 31.98 8.93 -4.70
C VAL A 333 33.02 9.75 -3.94
N ARG A 334 32.67 10.94 -3.45
CA ARG A 334 33.58 11.77 -2.62
C ARG A 334 33.86 11.15 -1.27
N TYR A 335 32.87 10.54 -0.61
CA TYR A 335 33.04 9.94 0.72
C TYR A 335 33.69 8.54 0.72
N ARG A 336 33.82 7.90 -0.45
CA ARG A 336 34.51 6.59 -0.59
C ARG A 336 36.01 6.70 -0.95
N LYS A 337 36.54 7.92 -1.10
CA LYS A 337 37.97 8.19 -1.29
C LYS A 337 38.63 8.60 0.02
#